data_AF-A0A952JKA9-F1
#
_entry.id   AF-A0A952JKA9-F1
#
_cell.length_a   1.000
_cell.length_b   1.000
_cell.length_c   1.000
_cell.angle_alpha   90.00
_cell.angle_beta   90.00
_cell.angle_gamma   90.00
#
_symmetry.space_group_name_H-M   'P 1'
#
loop_
_entity.id
_entity.type
_entity.pdbx_description
1 polymer ?
#
loop_
_entity_poly.entity_id
_entity_poly.type
_entity_poly.pdbx_seq_one_letter_code
_entity_poly.pdbx_strand_id
1 'polypeptide(L)'
;MIPKSWFVIKDENTRTFEVVSQPLSENAFSNKVVAMQREGLNVTPVLLPVSNRHASKEHIAFTGYTREEGLFNRLLQQHAKLIQQKFGDWED
;
A
#
# COMPACT_ATOMS: atom_id res chain seq x y z
N MET A 1 15.86 7.37 18.91
CA MET A 1 15.52 7.69 17.51
C MET A 1 14.63 6.57 17.00
N ILE A 2 13.38 6.84 16.61
CA ILE A 2 12.53 5.81 15.99
C ILE A 2 13.14 5.53 14.61
N PRO A 3 13.45 4.27 14.25
CA PRO A 3 14.01 3.96 12.95
C PRO A 3 13.04 4.39 11.86
N LYS A 4 13.55 5.14 10.88
CA LYS A 4 12.78 5.52 9.70
C LYS A 4 12.54 4.24 8.90
N SER A 5 11.28 3.91 8.62
CA SER A 5 10.93 2.80 7.75
C SER A 5 10.37 3.34 6.44
N TRP A 6 10.63 2.64 5.34
CA TRP A 6 9.87 2.82 4.11
C TRP A 6 8.67 1.91 4.13
N PHE A 7 7.54 2.48 3.74
CA PHE A 7 6.29 1.74 3.60
C PHE A 7 6.20 1.26 2.16
N VAL A 8 5.96 -0.02 1.99
CA VAL A 8 5.76 -0.64 0.69
C VAL A 8 4.42 -1.32 0.70
N ILE A 9 3.65 -1.14 -0.36
CA ILE A 9 2.43 -1.89 -0.61
C ILE A 9 2.63 -2.75 -1.85
N LYS A 10 2.14 -3.99 -1.79
CA LYS A 10 2.08 -4.90 -2.93
C LYS A 10 0.64 -5.19 -3.28
N ASP A 11 0.34 -5.23 -4.56
CA ASP A 11 -0.91 -5.77 -5.10
C ASP A 11 -0.63 -7.19 -5.60
N GLU A 12 -1.23 -8.17 -4.92
CA GLU A 12 -0.95 -9.58 -5.16
C GLU A 12 -1.64 -10.10 -6.43
N ASN A 13 -2.69 -9.42 -6.89
CA ASN A 13 -3.42 -9.80 -8.09
C ASN A 13 -2.64 -9.44 -9.35
N THR A 14 -2.09 -8.22 -9.38
CA THR A 14 -1.33 -7.71 -10.53
C THR A 14 0.18 -7.96 -10.40
N ARG A 15 0.63 -8.46 -9.24
CA ARG A 15 2.05 -8.61 -8.89
C ARG A 15 2.79 -7.28 -9.08
N THR A 16 2.23 -6.19 -8.58
CA THR A 16 2.88 -4.88 -8.57
C THR A 16 3.22 -4.42 -7.16
N PHE A 17 4.17 -3.51 -7.03
CA PHE A 17 4.50 -2.91 -5.75
C PHE A 17 4.87 -1.43 -5.89
N GLU A 18 4.71 -0.69 -4.80
CA GLU A 18 5.14 0.70 -4.70
C GLU A 18 5.76 0.97 -3.33
N VAL A 19 6.82 1.76 -3.33
CA VAL A 19 7.38 2.36 -2.11
C VAL A 19 6.63 3.68 -1.88
N VAL A 20 5.74 3.70 -0.91
CA VAL A 20 4.85 4.83 -0.66
C VAL A 20 5.67 6.10 -0.40
N SER A 21 5.43 7.11 -1.24
CA SER A 21 6.10 8.41 -1.19
C SER A 21 5.38 9.40 -0.27
N GLN A 22 4.09 9.17 0.01
CA GLN A 22 3.27 10.04 0.84
C GLN A 22 3.80 10.11 2.28
N PRO A 23 3.72 11.30 2.93
CA PRO A 23 4.08 11.46 4.33
C PRO A 23 2.99 10.84 5.21
N LEU A 24 3.12 9.54 5.50
CA LEU A 24 2.24 8.80 6.40
C LEU A 24 2.96 8.47 7.70
N SER A 25 2.21 8.30 8.78
CA SER A 25 2.69 7.55 9.94
C SER A 25 2.53 6.06 9.68
N GLU A 26 3.28 5.23 10.41
CA GLU A 26 3.15 3.77 10.33
C GLU A 26 1.71 3.33 10.65
N ASN A 27 1.10 3.90 11.68
CA ASN A 27 -0.30 3.64 12.04
C ASN A 27 -1.25 4.00 10.90
N ALA A 28 -1.07 5.16 10.26
CA ALA A 28 -1.92 5.58 9.15
C ALA A 28 -1.78 4.65 7.93
N PHE A 29 -0.57 4.20 7.64
CA PHE A 29 -0.31 3.23 6.56
C PHE A 29 -0.97 1.87 6.88
N SER A 30 -0.69 1.31 8.05
CA SER A 30 -1.23 0.02 8.48
C SER A 30 -2.76 0.01 8.51
N ASN A 31 -3.39 1.06 9.06
CA ASN A 31 -4.85 1.16 9.11
C ASN A 31 -5.48 1.19 7.71
N LYS A 32 -4.87 1.91 6.76
CA LYS A 32 -5.35 1.96 5.38
C LYS A 32 -5.26 0.60 4.71
N VAL A 33 -4.15 -0.12 4.87
CA VAL A 33 -3.97 -1.45 4.28
C VAL A 33 -4.94 -2.46 4.88
N VAL A 34 -5.13 -2.45 6.21
CA VAL A 34 -6.12 -3.31 6.87
C VAL A 34 -7.54 -3.01 6.37
N ALA A 35 -7.90 -1.75 6.17
CA ALA A 35 -9.19 -1.39 5.59
C ALA A 35 -9.35 -1.95 4.16
N MET A 36 -8.35 -1.76 3.29
CA MET A 36 -8.35 -2.33 1.93
C MET A 36 -8.55 -3.85 1.94
N GLN A 37 -7.82 -4.57 2.80
CA GLN A 37 -7.92 -6.01 2.94
C GLN A 37 -9.32 -6.45 3.40
N ARG A 38 -9.93 -5.74 4.35
CA ARG A 38 -11.29 -6.00 4.83
C ARG A 38 -12.34 -5.82 3.73
N GLU A 39 -12.12 -4.87 2.83
CA GLU A 39 -12.99 -4.66 1.67
C GLU A 39 -12.74 -5.66 0.54
N GLY A 40 -11.77 -6.56 0.69
CA GLY A 40 -11.49 -7.65 -0.25
C GLY A 40 -10.35 -7.37 -1.24
N LEU A 41 -9.61 -6.27 -1.09
CA LEU A 41 -8.40 -6.06 -1.89
C LEU A 41 -7.30 -7.02 -1.44
N ASN A 42 -6.67 -7.68 -2.41
CA ASN A 42 -5.58 -8.61 -2.15
C ASN A 42 -4.23 -7.85 -2.15
N VAL A 43 -3.93 -7.20 -1.03
CA VAL A 43 -2.74 -6.36 -0.86
C VAL A 43 -1.90 -6.80 0.33
N THR A 44 -0.58 -6.63 0.23
CA THR A 44 0.37 -6.95 1.30
C THR A 44 1.16 -5.70 1.72
N PRO A 45 1.16 -5.31 3.01
CA PRO A 45 2.04 -4.27 3.52
C PRO A 45 3.44 -4.84 3.81
N VAL A 46 4.49 -4.07 3.53
CA VAL A 46 5.86 -4.36 3.95
C VAL A 46 6.47 -3.11 4.56
N LEU A 47 7.02 -3.24 5.77
CA LEU A 47 7.80 -2.20 6.44
C LEU A 47 9.28 -2.51 6.25
N LEU A 48 9.99 -1.68 5.50
CA LEU A 48 11.42 -1.84 5.27
C LEU A 48 12.20 -0.87 6.17
N PRO A 49 12.95 -1.36 7.17
CA PRO A 49 13.77 -0.49 8.02
C PRO A 49 14.88 0.16 7.20
N VAL A 50 15.04 1.47 7.34
CA VAL A 50 16.13 2.22 6.69
C VAL A 50 17.36 2.15 7.59
N SER A 51 18.24 1.18 7.32
CA SER A 51 19.44 0.94 8.13
C SER A 51 20.54 1.99 7.92
N ASN A 52 20.64 2.58 6.72
CA ASN A 52 21.80 3.37 6.31
C ASN A 52 21.40 4.73 5.68
N ARG A 53 22.22 5.77 5.86
CA ARG A 53 21.99 7.12 5.26
C ARG A 53 21.98 7.14 3.73
N HIS A 54 22.64 6.15 3.11
CA HIS A 54 22.72 5.98 1.65
C HIS A 54 21.65 5.04 1.08
N ALA A 55 20.72 4.56 1.91
CA ALA A 55 19.64 3.72 1.42
C ALA A 55 18.79 4.51 0.41
N SER A 56 18.62 3.94 -0.78
CA SER A 56 17.83 4.51 -1.88
C SER A 56 16.56 3.70 -2.11
N LYS A 57 15.43 4.40 -2.30
CA LYS A 57 14.14 3.76 -2.56
C LYS A 57 14.15 3.08 -3.93
N GLU A 58 14.91 3.65 -4.87
CA GLU A 58 14.98 3.28 -6.27
C GLU A 58 15.45 1.84 -6.45
N HIS A 59 16.34 1.36 -5.57
CA HIS A 59 16.90 0.01 -5.62
C HIS A 59 16.04 -1.07 -4.93
N ILE A 60 14.91 -0.70 -4.31
CA ILE A 60 14.00 -1.69 -3.72
C ILE A 60 13.33 -2.48 -4.85
N ALA A 61 13.51 -3.80 -4.82
CA ALA A 61 12.88 -4.73 -5.74
C ALA A 61 12.32 -5.93 -4.96
N PHE A 62 11.27 -6.55 -5.51
CA PHE A 62 10.72 -7.80 -5.02
C PHE A 62 10.64 -8.79 -6.17
N THR A 63 11.20 -9.98 -5.98
CA THR A 63 11.21 -11.04 -7.00
C THR A 63 9.78 -11.35 -7.46
N GLY A 64 9.55 -11.29 -8.77
CA GLY A 64 8.23 -11.55 -9.36
C GLY A 64 7.25 -10.39 -9.26
N TYR A 65 7.66 -9.21 -8.80
CA TYR A 65 6.82 -8.01 -8.80
C TYR A 65 7.41 -6.91 -9.69
N THR A 66 6.51 -6.15 -10.32
CA THR A 66 6.87 -4.95 -11.09
C THR A 66 6.60 -3.69 -10.27
N ARG A 67 7.50 -2.72 -10.29
CA ARG A 67 7.24 -1.42 -9.66
C ARG A 67 6.16 -0.68 -10.43
N GLU A 68 5.16 -0.17 -9.72
CA GLU A 68 4.10 0.65 -10.28
C GLU A 68 4.04 1.98 -9.52
N GLU A 69 4.32 3.09 -10.20
CA GLU A 69 4.17 4.41 -9.60
C GLU A 69 2.69 4.77 -9.47
N GLY A 70 2.27 5.22 -8.28
CA GLY A 70 0.87 5.56 -8.02
C GLY A 70 -0.03 4.37 -7.65
N LEU A 71 0.53 3.16 -7.48
CA LEU A 71 -0.20 1.97 -7.02
C LEU A 71 -1.05 2.25 -5.79
N PHE A 72 -0.48 2.89 -4.77
CA PHE A 72 -1.14 3.17 -3.51
C PHE A 72 -2.37 4.06 -3.72
N ASN A 73 -2.29 5.03 -4.64
CA ASN A 73 -3.43 5.87 -5.01
C ASN A 73 -4.49 5.08 -5.77
N ARG A 74 -4.08 4.22 -6.73
CA ARG A 74 -4.99 3.33 -7.44
C ARG A 74 -5.75 2.42 -6.46
N LEU A 75 -5.07 1.84 -5.49
CA LEU A 75 -5.66 0.98 -4.47
C LEU A 75 -6.62 1.75 -3.55
N LEU A 76 -6.27 3.00 -3.17
CA LEU A 76 -7.19 3.87 -2.42
C LEU A 76 -8.47 4.18 -3.20
N GLN A 77 -8.36 4.41 -4.51
CA GLN A 77 -9.53 4.64 -5.38
C GLN A 77 -10.38 3.36 -5.54
N GLN A 78 -9.74 2.20 -5.70
CA GLN A 78 -10.45 0.92 -5.76
C GLN A 78 -11.20 0.64 -4.44
N HIS A 79 -10.55 0.86 -3.31
CA HIS A 79 -11.16 0.75 -1.99
C HIS A 79 -12.38 1.68 -1.84
N ALA A 80 -12.25 2.96 -2.24
CA ALA A 80 -13.37 3.91 -2.20
C ALA A 80 -14.57 3.46 -3.05
N LYS A 81 -14.31 2.88 -4.24
CA LYS A 81 -15.35 2.33 -5.12
C LYS A 81 -16.09 1.14 -4.49
N LEU A 82 -15.36 0.21 -3.88
CA LEU A 82 -15.98 -0.95 -3.21
C LEU A 82 -16.85 -0.54 -2.03
N ILE A 83 -16.39 0.45 -1.25
CA ILE A 83 -17.19 1.03 -0.17
C ILE A 83 -18.48 1.62 -0.75
N GLN A 84 -18.40 2.45 -1.78
CA GLN A 84 -19.59 3.07 -2.40
C GLN A 84 -20.59 2.03 -2.92
N GLN A 85 -20.12 0.95 -3.55
CA GLN A 85 -20.98 -0.13 -4.02
C GLN A 85 -21.72 -0.81 -2.86
N LYS A 86 -21.01 -1.18 -1.79
CA LYS A 86 -21.63 -1.81 -0.62
C LYS A 86 -22.67 -0.94 0.06
N PHE A 87 -22.47 0.37 0.11
CA PHE A 87 -23.44 1.30 0.70
C PHE A 87 -24.62 1.60 -0.24
N GLY A 88 -24.40 1.62 -1.56
CA GLY A 88 -25.48 1.78 -2.55
C GLY A 88 -26.41 0.57 -2.63
N ASP A 89 -25.89 -0.65 -2.47
CA ASP A 89 -26.66 -1.90 -2.48
C ASP A 89 -27.55 -2.10 -1.23
N TRP A 90 -27.48 -1.22 -0.22
CA TRP A 90 -28.30 -1.28 0.99
C TRP A 90 -29.63 -0.50 0.88
N GLU A 91 -29.84 0.26 -0.19
CA GLU A 91 -31.03 1.12 -0.38
C GLU A 91 -32.13 0.52 -1.29
N ASP A 92 -32.02 -0.74 -1.71
CA ASP A 92 -33.06 -1.52 -2.43
C ASP A 92 -33.66 -2.63 -1.55
#